data_AF-A0A7X9J221-F1
#
_entry.id   AF-A0A7X9J221-F1
#
_cell.length_a   1.000
_cell.length_b   1.000
_cell.length_c   1.000
_cell.angle_alpha   90.00
_cell.angle_beta   90.00
_cell.angle_gamma   90.00
#
_symmetry.space_group_name_H-M   'P 1'
#
loop_
_entity.id
_entity.type
_entity.pdbx_description
1 polymer ?
#
loop_
_entity_poly.entity_id
_entity_poly.type
_entity_poly.pdbx_seq_one_letter_code
_entity_poly.pdbx_strand_id
1 'polypeptide(L)' 'TTLGIRISEVERVSLQREETTIDTPYGPLSAKRATLPDGTTKARPEYDSMKRMAEEKPGFRPRDPEQRP' A
#
# COMPACT_ATOMS: atom_id res chain seq x y z
N THR A 1 18.13 -24.19 -15.04
CA THR A 1 19.08 -24.15 -13.90
C THR A 1 20.09 -23.05 -14.14
N THR A 2 20.51 -22.32 -13.10
CA THR A 2 21.57 -21.30 -13.25
C THR A 2 22.93 -21.91 -12.95
N LEU A 3 23.97 -21.45 -13.66
CA LEU A 3 25.35 -21.90 -13.50
C LEU A 3 26.09 -21.22 -12.34
N GLY A 4 25.56 -20.10 -11.85
CA GLY A 4 26.15 -19.37 -10.73
C GLY A 4 25.32 -18.15 -10.34
N ILE A 5 25.58 -17.62 -9.15
CA ILE A 5 24.94 -16.41 -8.61
C ILE A 5 26.00 -15.44 -8.06
N ARG A 6 25.65 -14.16 -7.99
CA ARG A 6 26.46 -13.12 -7.35
C ARG A 6 25.63 -12.46 -6.25
N ILE A 7 26.26 -12.15 -5.12
CA ILE A 7 25.61 -11.56 -3.94
C ILE A 7 26.49 -10.39 -3.46
N SER A 8 25.86 -9.32 -3.01
CA SER A 8 26.50 -8.17 -2.36
C SER A 8 25.63 -7.66 -1.22
N GLU A 9 26.25 -7.26 -0.12
CA GLU A 9 25.54 -6.65 1.02
C GLU A 9 25.19 -5.19 0.75
N VAL A 10 24.06 -4.74 1.29
CA VAL A 10 23.59 -3.36 1.22
C VAL A 10 22.96 -2.94 2.54
N GLU A 11 23.10 -1.66 2.89
CA GLU A 11 22.37 -1.07 4.00
C GLU A 11 20.98 -0.60 3.56
N ARG A 12 19.99 -0.71 4.46
CA ARG A 12 18.62 -0.30 4.20
C ARG A 12 18.05 0.42 5.41
N VAL A 13 17.35 1.51 5.16
CA VAL A 13 16.51 2.18 6.15
C VAL A 13 15.06 1.83 5.88
N SER A 14 14.38 1.27 6.88
CA SER A 14 12.96 0.91 6.79
C SER A 14 12.14 1.94 7.54
N LEU A 15 11.09 2.44 6.89
CA LEU A 15 10.12 3.32 7.54
C LEU A 15 9.31 2.54 8.57
N GLN A 16 8.99 3.17 9.71
CA GLN A 16 8.01 2.65 10.65
C GLN A 16 6.63 2.67 10.00
N ARG A 17 5.90 1.55 10.12
CA ARG A 17 4.60 1.37 9.48
C ARG A 17 3.64 0.67 10.40
N GLU A 18 2.39 1.09 10.35
CA GLU A 18 1.29 0.53 11.10
C GLU A 18 0.10 0.22 10.18
N GLU A 19 -0.72 -0.74 10.61
CA GLU A 19 -1.99 -1.03 9.97
C GLU A 19 -3.02 0.04 10.35
N THR A 20 -3.79 0.47 9.38
CA THR A 20 -4.87 1.42 9.57
C THR A 20 -5.99 1.14 8.58
N THR A 21 -7.10 1.87 8.74
CA THR A 21 -8.24 1.80 7.83
C THR A 21 -8.47 3.22 7.29
N ILE A 22 -8.74 3.32 5.99
CA ILE A 22 -9.16 4.57 5.34
C ILE A 22 -10.61 4.43 4.90
N ASP A 23 -11.40 5.47 5.12
CA ASP A 23 -12.77 5.51 4.62
C ASP A 23 -12.77 5.95 3.16
N THR A 24 -13.50 5.22 2.32
CA THR A 24 -13.74 5.60 0.93
C THR A 24 -15.25 5.61 0.65
N PRO A 25 -15.70 6.26 -0.43
CA PRO A 25 -17.12 6.20 -0.85
C PRO A 25 -17.66 4.78 -1.07
N TYR A 26 -16.77 3.80 -1.27
CA TYR A 26 -17.12 2.39 -1.52
C TYR A 26 -17.08 1.53 -0.25
N GLY A 27 -16.66 2.12 0.87
CA GLY A 27 -16.49 1.48 2.17
C GLY A 27 -15.07 1.63 2.73
N PRO A 28 -14.83 1.10 3.94
CA PRO A 28 -13.51 1.12 4.56
C PRO A 28 -12.53 0.20 3.81
N LEU A 29 -11.28 0.65 3.65
CA LEU A 29 -10.17 -0.12 3.10
C LEU A 29 -9.04 -0.23 4.12
N SER A 30 -8.45 -1.42 4.23
CA SER A 30 -7.21 -1.59 5.00
C SER A 30 -6.06 -0.89 4.28
N ALA A 31 -5.18 -0.24 5.04
CA ALA A 31 -4.06 0.53 4.54
C ALA A 31 -2.83 0.38 5.45
N LYS A 32 -1.65 0.59 4.87
CA LYS A 32 -0.41 0.80 5.64
C LYS A 32 -0.12 2.28 5.70
N ARG A 33 -0.08 2.82 6.92
CA ARG A 33 0.43 4.16 7.17
C ARG A 33 1.91 4.05 7.49
N ALA A 34 2.72 4.89 6.86
CA ALA A 34 4.15 4.97 7.14
C ALA A 34 4.47 6.38 7.61
N THR A 35 5.28 6.49 8.65
CA THR A 35 5.85 7.78 9.11
C THR A 35 7.11 8.06 8.29
N LEU A 36 7.13 9.23 7.65
CA LEU A 36 8.24 9.72 6.84
C LEU A 36 9.30 10.38 7.74
N PRO A 37 10.55 10.53 7.27
CA PRO A 37 11.62 11.14 8.05
C PRO A 37 11.37 12.60 8.46
N ASP A 38 10.50 13.30 7.74
CA ASP A 38 10.05 14.67 8.06
C ASP A 38 8.93 14.72 9.12
N GLY A 39 8.52 13.57 9.65
CA GLY A 39 7.45 13.42 10.63
C GLY A 39 6.05 13.36 10.02
N THR A 40 5.90 13.57 8.71
CA THR A 40 4.59 13.43 8.04
C THR A 40 4.23 11.96 7.87
N THR A 41 2.94 11.66 7.69
CA THR A 41 2.48 10.28 7.49
C THR A 41 1.86 10.10 6.12
N LYS A 42 2.11 8.93 5.51
CA LYS A 42 1.52 8.55 4.23
C LYS A 42 0.79 7.22 4.35
N ALA A 43 -0.51 7.21 4.08
CA ALA A 43 -1.32 6.00 4.00
C ALA A 43 -1.37 5.47 2.57
N ARG A 44 -1.22 4.15 2.42
CA ARG A 44 -1.42 3.45 1.15
C ARG A 44 -2.39 2.29 1.37
N PRO A 45 -3.52 2.22 0.64
CA PRO A 45 -4.42 1.08 0.72
C PRO A 45 -3.71 -0.21 0.33
N GLU A 46 -4.09 -1.30 0.97
CA GLU A 46 -3.56 -2.63 0.72
C GLU A 46 -4.12 -3.20 -0.58
N TYR A 47 -3.25 -3.82 -1.38
CA TYR A 47 -3.63 -4.30 -2.72
C TYR A 47 -4.77 -5.32 -2.66
N ASP A 48 -4.71 -6.28 -1.75
CA ASP A 48 -5.74 -7.31 -1.63
C ASP A 48 -7.09 -6.73 -1.19
N SER A 49 -7.06 -5.69 -0.35
CA SER A 49 -8.27 -4.98 0.08
C SER A 49 -8.90 -4.23 -1.11
N MET A 50 -8.08 -3.52 -1.90
CA MET A 50 -8.55 -2.86 -3.13
C MET A 50 -9.06 -3.86 -4.17
N LYS A 51 -8.42 -5.03 -4.31
CA LYS A 51 -8.84 -6.06 -5.26
C LYS A 51 -10.24 -6.59 -4.91
N ARG A 52 -10.46 -6.95 -3.63
CA ARG A 52 -11.78 -7.40 -3.16
C ARG A 52 -12.84 -6.33 -3.38
N MET A 53 -12.53 -5.08 -3.05
CA MET A 53 -13.45 -3.97 -3.27
C MET A 53 -13.80 -3.78 -4.75
N ALA A 54 -12.84 -3.95 -5.66
CA ALA A 54 -13.08 -3.87 -7.11
C ALA A 54 -13.99 -4.99 -7.62
N GLU A 55 -13.89 -6.19 -7.04
CA GLU A 55 -14.74 -7.34 -7.37
C GLU A 55 -16.16 -7.17 -6.81
N GLU A 56 -16.30 -6.57 -5.63
CA GLU A 56 -17.58 -6.43 -4.92
C GLU A 56 -18.38 -5.17 -5.30
N LYS A 57 -17.70 -4.08 -5.69
CA LYS A 57 -18.32 -2.76 -5.87
C LYS A 57 -18.20 -2.28 -7.32
N PRO A 58 -19.30 -2.29 -8.11
CA PRO A 58 -19.31 -1.70 -9.44
C PRO A 58 -18.88 -0.22 -9.40
N GLY A 59 -17.85 0.12 -10.16
CA GLY A 59 -17.33 1.49 -10.27
C GLY A 59 -16.09 1.80 -9.43
N PHE A 60 -15.72 0.94 -8.48
CA PHE A 60 -14.42 1.09 -7.80
C PHE A 60 -13.27 0.79 -8.78
N ARG A 61 -12.26 1.66 -8.82
CA ARG A 61 -11.15 1.58 -9.78
C ARG A 61 -9.84 1.85 -9.03
N PRO A 62 -9.00 0.82 -8.77
CA PRO A 62 -7.80 0.95 -7.92
C PRO A 62 -6.76 2.03 -8.31
N ARG A 63 -6.85 2.60 -9.52
CA ARG A 63 -5.93 3.63 -10.03
C ARG A 63 -6.58 4.99 -10.25
N ASP A 64 -7.83 5.15 -9.81
CA ASP A 64 -8.54 6.41 -9.90
C ASP A 64 -7.90 7.48 -8.98
N PRO A 65 -7.50 8.65 -9.50
CA PRO A 65 -6.95 9.74 -8.70
C PRO A 65 -7.88 10.24 -7.61
N GLU A 66 -9.21 10.19 -7.82
CA GLU A 66 -10.21 10.65 -6.84
C GLU A 66 -10.35 9.69 -5.65
N GLN A 67 -9.78 8.49 -5.77
CA GLN A 67 -9.82 7.43 -4.75
C GLN A 67 -8.51 7.33 -3.96
N ARG A 68 -7.56 8.26 -4.16
CA ARG A 68 -6.34 8.37 -3.33
C ARG A 68 -6.65 9.14 -2.04
N PRO A 69 -6.28 8.60 -0.87
CA PRO A 69 -6.26 9.36 0.37
C PRO A 69 -5.20 10.47 0.35
#